data_AF-A0A3F3ABY5-F1
#
_entry.id   AF-A0A3F3ABY5-F1
#
_cell.length_a   1.000
_cell.length_b   1.000
_cell.length_c   1.000
_cell.angle_alpha   90.00
_cell.angle_beta   90.00
_cell.angle_gamma   90.00
#
_symmetry.space_group_name_H-M   'P 1'
#
loop_
_entity.id
_entity.type
_entity.pdbx_description
1 polymer ?
#
loop_
_entity_poly.entity_id
_entity_poly.type
_entity_poly.pdbx_seq_one_letter_code
_entity_poly.pdbx_strand_id
1 'polypeptide(L)' 'MIINIDRDPKYSLYYIGGIILDLLNSNNKNLSIEIIYTKVKNIVDKNIHIDFIYYSLDWLYILSLINISENRVILCC' A
#
# COMPACT_ATOMS: atom_id res chain seq x y z
N MET A 1 -2.95 14.70 12.93
CA MET A 1 -3.83 15.19 11.85
C MET A 1 -3.75 14.20 10.69
N ILE A 2 -4.91 13.78 10.17
CA ILE A 2 -5.05 12.82 9.05
C ILE A 2 -4.30 13.32 7.79
N ILE A 3 -4.15 14.64 7.63
CA ILE A 3 -3.23 15.24 6.66
C ILE A 3 -2.25 16.06 7.50
N ASN A 4 -0.97 15.71 7.51
CA ASN A 4 0.05 16.55 8.13
C ASN A 4 0.67 17.42 7.04
N ILE A 5 0.44 18.73 7.10
CA ILE A 5 0.94 19.69 6.10
C ILE A 5 2.47 19.73 6.04
N ASP A 6 3.14 19.34 7.12
CA ASP A 6 4.60 19.29 7.20
C ASP A 6 5.18 17.99 6.63
N ARG A 7 4.32 17.01 6.27
CA ARG A 7 4.74 15.76 5.64
C ARG A 7 4.45 15.81 4.15
N ASP A 8 5.43 15.42 3.34
CA ASP A 8 5.25 15.25 1.91
C ASP A 8 4.08 14.26 1.65
N PRO A 9 2.99 14.70 1.00
CA PRO A 9 1.77 13.91 0.84
C PRO A 9 1.99 12.55 0.17
N LYS A 10 3.08 12.38 -0.59
CA LYS A 10 3.42 11.11 -1.25
C LYS A 10 3.76 9.98 -0.27
N TYR A 11 4.19 10.31 0.95
CA TYR A 11 4.40 9.31 2.01
C TYR A 11 3.16 9.14 2.90
N SER A 12 2.05 9.81 2.56
CA SER A 12 0.81 9.60 3.28
C SER A 12 0.30 8.18 3.05
N LEU A 13 -0.24 7.65 4.12
CA LEU A 13 -0.76 6.30 4.20
C LEU A 13 -1.97 6.10 3.29
N TYR A 14 -2.74 7.17 3.04
CA TYR A 14 -3.84 7.21 2.07
C TYR A 14 -3.35 7.15 0.62
N TYR A 15 -2.30 7.91 0.28
CA TYR A 15 -1.76 7.92 -1.08
C TYR A 15 -1.14 6.58 -1.44
N ILE A 16 -0.27 6.04 -0.56
CA ILE A 16 0.33 4.73 -0.74
C ILE A 16 -0.75 3.64 -0.76
N GLY A 17 -1.71 3.69 0.17
CA GLY A 17 -2.85 2.76 0.17
C GLY A 17 -3.63 2.79 -1.14
N GLY A 18 -3.91 3.96 -1.69
CA GLY A 18 -4.56 4.13 -3.00
C GLY A 18 -3.77 3.48 -4.13
N ILE A 19 -2.45 3.68 -4.16
CA ILE A 19 -1.56 3.02 -5.14
C ILE A 19 -1.64 1.50 -4.98
N ILE A 20 -1.61 0.97 -3.75
CA ILE A 20 -1.68 -0.47 -3.51
C ILE A 20 -3.01 -1.05 -4.03
N LEU A 21 -4.13 -0.36 -3.79
CA LEU A 21 -5.44 -0.78 -4.30
C LEU A 21 -5.50 -0.79 -5.83
N ASP A 22 -4.94 0.23 -6.48
CA ASP A 22 -4.86 0.31 -7.94
C ASP A 22 -3.98 -0.81 -8.53
N LEU A 23 -2.84 -1.09 -7.89
CA LEU A 23 -1.98 -2.21 -8.24
C LEU A 23 -2.70 -3.56 -8.11
N LEU A 24 -3.45 -3.77 -7.03
CA LEU A 24 -4.22 -5.00 -6.84
C LEU A 24 -5.32 -5.13 -7.90
N ASN A 25 -6.09 -4.08 -8.15
CA ASN A 25 -7.12 -4.05 -9.19
C ASN A 25 -6.56 -4.38 -10.57
N SER A 26 -5.39 -3.84 -10.90
CA SER A 26 -4.71 -4.07 -12.18
C SER A 26 -4.03 -5.44 -12.29
N ASN A 27 -3.90 -6.21 -11.20
CA ASN A 27 -3.18 -7.48 -11.17
C ASN A 27 -4.01 -8.60 -10.52
N ASN A 28 -5.18 -8.89 -11.10
CA ASN A 28 -6.06 -10.01 -10.69
C ASN A 28 -6.42 -10.03 -9.21
N LYS A 29 -6.47 -8.87 -8.55
CA LYS A 29 -6.82 -8.71 -7.13
C LYS A 29 -5.87 -9.42 -6.17
N ASN A 30 -4.68 -9.85 -6.61
CA ASN A 30 -3.79 -10.64 -5.78
C ASN A 30 -2.31 -10.43 -6.16
N LEU A 31 -1.52 -9.93 -5.21
CA LEU A 31 -0.08 -9.71 -5.38
C LEU A 31 0.71 -10.14 -4.14
N SER A 32 1.97 -10.56 -4.32
CA SER A 32 2.86 -10.77 -3.18
C SER A 32 3.32 -9.43 -2.59
N ILE A 33 3.61 -9.43 -1.29
CA ILE A 33 4.10 -8.23 -0.57
C ILE A 33 5.39 -7.71 -1.21
N GLU A 34 6.29 -8.60 -1.67
CA GLU A 34 7.54 -8.23 -2.35
C GLU A 34 7.30 -7.46 -3.66
N ILE A 35 6.31 -7.89 -4.46
CA ILE A 35 5.96 -7.22 -5.72
C ILE A 35 5.32 -5.86 -5.42
N ILE A 36 4.43 -5.79 -4.43
CA ILE A 36 3.83 -4.54 -3.99
C ILE A 36 4.93 -3.56 -3.55
N TYR A 37 5.85 -4.01 -2.69
CA TYR A 37 6.96 -3.21 -2.21
C TYR A 37 7.80 -2.66 -3.37
N THR A 38 8.19 -3.52 -4.31
CA THR A 38 9.00 -3.12 -5.47
C THR A 38 8.26 -2.12 -6.36
N LYS A 39 6.97 -2.33 -6.63
CA LYS A 39 6.17 -1.42 -7.47
C LYS A 39 5.94 -0.08 -6.79
N VAL A 40 5.54 -0.06 -5.52
CA VAL A 40 5.31 1.18 -4.76
C VAL A 40 6.61 1.99 -4.66
N LYS A 41 7.74 1.35 -4.38
CA LYS A 41 9.05 1.98 -4.34
C LYS A 41 9.43 2.64 -5.68
N ASN A 42 9.08 2.03 -6.80
CA ASN A 42 9.33 2.62 -8.12
C ASN A 42 8.38 3.77 -8.47
N ILE A 43 7.15 3.77 -7.94
CA ILE A 43 6.14 4.80 -8.21
C ILE A 43 6.32 6.02 -7.31
N VAL A 44 6.57 5.81 -6.02
CA VAL A 44 6.57 6.88 -5.00
C VAL A 44 7.97 7.46 -4.81
N ASP A 45 8.91 6.62 -4.37
CA ASP A 45 10.30 7.01 -4.09
C ASP A 45 11.17 5.76 -3.90
N LYS A 46 12.30 5.70 -4.61
CA LYS A 46 13.28 4.61 -4.49
C LYS A 46 13.93 4.52 -3.11
N ASN A 47 13.76 5.50 -2.24
CA ASN A 47 14.29 5.51 -0.88
C ASN A 47 13.18 5.40 0.18
N ILE A 48 11.94 5.09 -0.22
CA ILE A 48 10.85 4.94 0.75
C ILE A 48 11.17 3.87 1.79
N HIS A 49 10.95 4.20 3.06
CA HIS A 49 11.08 3.24 4.14
C HIS A 49 9.95 2.21 4.09
N ILE A 50 10.26 0.94 4.34
CA ILE A 50 9.29 -0.15 4.23
C ILE A 50 8.10 0.02 5.17
N ASP A 51 8.29 0.67 6.31
CA ASP A 51 7.23 0.94 7.29
C ASP A 51 6.05 1.70 6.70
N PHE A 52 6.27 2.64 5.78
CA PHE A 52 5.16 3.37 5.15
C PHE A 52 4.23 2.44 4.37
N ILE A 53 4.80 1.38 3.78
CA ILE A 53 4.05 0.38 3.02
C ILE A 53 3.33 -0.55 3.98
N TYR A 54 4.00 -1.03 5.05
CA TYR A 54 3.34 -1.84 6.07
C TYR A 54 2.21 -1.10 6.77
N TYR A 55 2.40 0.15 7.18
CA TYR A 55 1.33 0.95 7.78
C TYR A 55 0.15 1.15 6.82
N SER A 56 0.42 1.27 5.52
CA SER A 56 -0.65 1.35 4.51
C SER A 56 -1.40 0.03 4.37
N LEU A 57 -0.69 -1.11 4.38
CA LEU A 57 -1.30 -2.43 4.36
C LEU A 57 -2.14 -2.67 5.63
N ASP A 58 -1.60 -2.38 6.81
CA ASP A 58 -2.32 -2.50 8.09
C ASP A 58 -3.62 -1.69 8.07
N TRP A 59 -3.57 -0.48 7.54
CA TRP A 59 -4.76 0.36 7.43
C TRP A 59 -5.79 -0.17 6.45
N LEU A 60 -5.37 -0.61 5.25
CA LEU A 60 -6.29 -1.22 4.29
C LEU A 60 -6.91 -2.51 4.85
N TYR A 61 -6.15 -3.28 5.63
CA TYR A 61 -6.62 -4.48 6.31
C TYR A 61 -7.66 -4.14 7.40
N ILE A 62 -7.39 -3.14 8.23
CA ILE A 62 -8.36 -2.64 9.25
C ILE A 62 -9.65 -2.18 8.59
N LEU A 63 -9.57 -1.55 7.41
CA LEU A 63 -10.74 -1.15 6.61
C LEU A 63 -11.43 -2.32 5.90
N SER A 64 -10.95 -3.55 6.07
CA SER A 64 -11.46 -4.76 5.41
C SER A 64 -11.39 -4.70 3.87
N LEU A 65 -10.55 -3.83 3.31
CA LEU A 65 -10.38 -3.69 1.86
C LEU A 65 -9.42 -4.73 1.28
N ILE A 66 -8.54 -5.26 2.10
CA ILE A 66 -7.61 -6.32 1.73
C ILE A 66 -7.59 -7.42 2.78
N ASN A 67 -7.17 -8.60 2.36
CA ASN A 67 -6.79 -9.69 3.24
C ASN A 67 -5.33 -10.07 2.98
N ILE A 68 -4.64 -10.53 4.03
CA ILE A 68 -3.23 -10.91 3.96
C ILE A 68 -3.12 -12.40 4.32
N SER A 69 -2.63 -13.20 3.39
CA SER A 69 -2.48 -14.65 3.52
C SER A 69 -1.18 -15.08 2.85
N GLU A 70 -0.36 -15.89 3.55
CA GLU A 70 0.84 -16.52 2.98
C GLU A 70 1.75 -15.54 2.19
N ASN A 71 2.03 -14.36 2.75
CA ASN A 71 2.83 -13.30 2.13
C ASN A 71 2.22 -12.67 0.85
N ARG A 72 0.91 -12.85 0.66
CA ARG A 72 0.12 -12.26 -0.42
C ARG A 72 -0.93 -11.33 0.13
N VAL A 73 -1.21 -10.28 -0.64
CA VAL A 73 -2.26 -9.32 -0.39
C VAL A 73 -3.34 -9.54 -1.44
N ILE A 74 -4.57 -9.74 -0.96
CA ILE A 74 -5.74 -10.04 -1.76
C ILE A 74 -6.74 -8.91 -1.56
N LEU A 75 -7.25 -8.34 -2.65
CA LEU A 75 -8.30 -7.32 -2.58
C LEU A 75 -9.64 -7.97 -2.24
N CYS A 76 -10.29 -7.47 -1.18
CA CYS A 76 -11.64 -7.86 -0.80
C CYS A 76 -12.66 -7.16 -1.72
N CYS A 77 -13.76 -7.84 -2.02
CA CYS A 77 -14.86 -7.31 -2.84
C CYS A 77 -16.00 -6.82 -1.96
#